data_AF-A0A953YMN7-F1
#
_entry.id   AF-A0A953YMN7-F1
#
_cell.length_a   1.000
_cell.length_b   1.000
_cell.length_c   1.000
_cell.angle_alpha   90.00
_cell.angle_beta   90.00
_cell.angle_gamma   90.00
#
_symmetry.space_group_name_H-M   'P 1'
#
loop_
_entity.id
_entity.type
_entity.pdbx_description
1 polymer ?
#
loop_
_entity_poly.entity_id
_entity_poly.type
_entity_poly.pdbx_seq_one_letter_code
_entity_poly.pdbx_strand_id
1 'polypeptide(L)'
;LAMAVSAPLDLMATSICMQRPRNRAYQAAILADMKRDLRGSAAPEELTAAALRARTVRGFDDALIAPWNGFGTVERYYSQCSAAPRLGAIGIDTLLVHAADDPWIPLSMYRAVDWAGLPRLQPCLFAGGGHVGFHQAGHTAPAHDRALLRRLGGNVAG
;
A
#
# COMPACT_ATOMS: atom_id res chain seq x y z
N LEU A 1 2.20 16.62 -12.11
CA LEU A 1 2.33 16.37 -10.66
C LEU A 1 1.48 15.16 -10.33
N ALA A 2 2.01 14.20 -9.57
CA ALA A 2 1.27 13.06 -9.04
C ALA A 2 1.37 12.98 -7.51
N MET A 3 0.47 12.23 -6.89
CA MET A 3 0.51 11.94 -5.46
C MET A 3 0.21 10.46 -5.23
N ALA A 4 1.03 9.83 -4.38
CA ALA A 4 0.80 8.49 -3.87
C ALA A 4 0.57 8.57 -2.36
N VAL A 5 -0.49 7.94 -1.86
CA VAL A 5 -0.87 7.98 -0.44
C VAL A 5 -0.79 6.57 0.12
N SER A 6 0.01 6.38 1.17
CA SER A 6 0.25 5.10 1.85
C SER A 6 0.49 3.96 0.88
N ALA A 7 1.44 4.17 -0.03
CA ALA A 7 1.81 3.20 -1.03
C ALA A 7 2.73 2.13 -0.43
N PRO A 8 2.44 0.82 -0.62
CA PRO A 8 3.32 -0.23 -0.14
C PRO A 8 4.58 -0.27 -1.01
N LEU A 9 5.67 0.31 -0.50
CA LEU A 9 6.95 0.32 -1.22
C LEU A 9 7.56 -1.09 -1.33
N ASP A 10 7.30 -1.93 -0.32
CA ASP A 10 7.69 -3.33 -0.26
C ASP A 10 6.46 -4.18 0.12
N LEU A 11 6.04 -5.04 -0.81
CA LEU A 11 4.87 -5.91 -0.62
C LEU A 11 5.12 -7.01 0.41
N MET A 12 6.36 -7.53 0.49
CA MET A 12 6.71 -8.57 1.44
C MET A 12 6.63 -8.03 2.87
N ALA A 13 7.29 -6.92 3.15
CA ALA A 13 7.28 -6.37 4.50
C ALA A 13 5.90 -5.79 4.89
N THR A 14 5.09 -5.34 3.91
CA THR A 14 3.68 -4.97 4.13
C THR A 14 2.85 -6.19 4.52
N SER A 15 3.02 -7.29 3.79
CA SER A 15 2.34 -8.57 4.07
C SER A 15 2.69 -9.13 5.45
N ILE A 16 3.95 -9.01 5.88
CA ILE A 16 4.38 -9.39 7.23
C ILE A 16 3.72 -8.50 8.29
N CYS A 17 3.69 -7.18 8.08
CA CYS A 17 3.08 -6.24 9.01
C CYS A 17 1.56 -6.48 9.13
N MET A 18 0.87 -6.72 8.01
CA MET A 18 -0.56 -7.02 7.98
C MET A 18 -0.93 -8.31 8.74
N GLN A 19 0.00 -9.26 8.86
CA GLN A 19 -0.20 -10.50 9.62
C GLN A 19 -0.07 -10.36 11.14
N ARG A 20 0.32 -9.18 11.65
CA ARG A 20 0.43 -8.94 13.10
C ARG A 20 -0.94 -9.13 13.79
N PRO A 21 -0.99 -9.65 15.03
CA PRO A 21 -2.25 -9.91 15.74
C PRO A 21 -3.18 -8.70 15.85
N ARG A 22 -2.63 -7.50 16.06
CA ARG A 22 -3.39 -6.24 16.11
C ARG A 22 -4.19 -5.93 14.84
N ASN A 23 -3.77 -6.51 13.70
CA ASN A 23 -4.35 -6.25 12.37
C ASN A 23 -5.35 -7.34 11.94
N ARG A 24 -5.68 -8.31 12.81
CA ARG A 24 -6.55 -9.45 12.46
C ARG A 24 -7.88 -9.03 11.85
N ALA A 25 -8.55 -8.02 12.42
CA ALA A 25 -9.82 -7.52 11.91
C ALA A 25 -9.67 -6.93 10.48
N TYR A 26 -8.64 -6.12 10.25
CA TYR A 26 -8.34 -5.57 8.94
C TYR A 26 -8.04 -6.65 7.91
N GLN A 27 -7.17 -7.60 8.26
CA GLN A 27 -6.81 -8.69 7.36
C GLN A 27 -8.03 -9.55 7.00
N ALA A 28 -8.91 -9.82 7.97
CA ALA A 28 -10.14 -10.55 7.73
C ALA A 28 -11.10 -9.80 6.80
N ALA A 29 -11.25 -8.49 6.98
CA ALA A 29 -12.07 -7.65 6.12
C ALA A 29 -11.54 -7.62 4.67
N ILE A 30 -10.25 -7.32 4.49
CA ILE A 30 -9.60 -7.31 3.17
C ILE A 30 -9.73 -8.67 2.48
N LEU A 31 -9.43 -9.75 3.21
CA LEU A 31 -9.53 -11.10 2.65
C LEU A 31 -10.98 -11.47 2.26
N ALA A 32 -11.97 -11.01 3.04
CA ALA A 32 -13.38 -11.24 2.70
C ALA A 32 -13.77 -10.51 1.41
N ASP A 33 -13.28 -9.29 1.21
CA ASP A 33 -13.50 -8.51 -0.03
C ASP A 33 -12.81 -9.17 -1.22
N MET A 34 -11.52 -9.55 -1.10
CA MET A 34 -10.80 -10.29 -2.15
C MET A 34 -11.52 -11.58 -2.57
N LYS A 35 -12.05 -12.34 -1.60
CA LYS A 35 -12.84 -13.55 -1.87
C LYS A 35 -14.19 -13.25 -2.49
N ARG A 36 -14.79 -12.08 -2.24
CA ARG A 36 -16.03 -11.65 -2.88
C ARG A 36 -15.78 -11.36 -4.35
N ASP A 37 -14.74 -10.60 -4.66
CA ASP A 37 -14.38 -10.21 -6.02
C ASP A 37 -13.99 -11.43 -6.87
N LEU A 38 -13.28 -12.40 -6.28
CA LEU A 38 -12.91 -13.65 -6.93
C LEU A 38 -14.11 -14.44 -7.46
N ARG A 39 -15.25 -14.45 -6.73
CA ARG A 39 -16.43 -15.24 -7.13
C ARG A 39 -17.04 -14.79 -8.46
N GLY A 40 -16.75 -13.58 -8.93
CA GLY A 40 -17.19 -13.05 -10.23
C GLY A 40 -16.09 -13.01 -11.29
N SER A 41 -14.91 -13.59 -11.02
CA SER A 41 -13.76 -13.52 -11.91
C SER A 41 -13.70 -14.70 -12.89
N ALA A 42 -12.88 -14.56 -13.94
CA ALA A 42 -12.57 -15.64 -14.89
C ALA A 42 -11.39 -16.52 -14.45
N ALA A 43 -11.07 -16.54 -13.16
CA ALA A 43 -9.97 -17.34 -12.64
C ALA A 43 -10.25 -18.85 -12.79
N PRO A 44 -9.21 -19.69 -13.02
CA PRO A 44 -9.38 -21.14 -13.04
C PRO A 44 -10.04 -21.68 -11.77
N GLU A 45 -10.90 -22.69 -11.90
CA GLU A 45 -11.67 -23.24 -10.79
C GLU A 45 -10.78 -23.77 -9.65
N GLU A 46 -9.69 -24.47 -10.00
CA GLU A 46 -8.74 -25.02 -9.02
C GLU A 46 -8.08 -23.93 -8.17
N LEU A 47 -7.61 -22.85 -8.82
CA LEU A 47 -7.01 -21.70 -8.13
C LEU A 47 -8.05 -20.94 -7.31
N THR A 48 -9.27 -20.81 -7.84
CA THR A 48 -10.40 -20.20 -7.15
C THR A 48 -10.71 -20.94 -5.85
N ALA A 49 -10.84 -22.27 -5.92
CA ALA A 49 -11.10 -23.10 -4.75
C ALA A 49 -9.97 -23.00 -3.71
N ALA A 50 -8.71 -22.95 -4.15
CA ALA A 50 -7.56 -22.77 -3.27
C ALA A 50 -7.58 -21.40 -2.56
N ALA A 51 -7.78 -20.30 -3.30
CA ALA A 51 -7.85 -18.96 -2.74
C ALA A 51 -9.06 -18.76 -1.79
N LEU A 52 -10.21 -19.35 -2.08
CA LEU A 52 -11.38 -19.28 -1.18
C LEU A 52 -11.11 -19.96 0.18
N ARG A 53 -10.18 -20.93 0.26
CA ARG A 53 -9.75 -21.56 1.52
C ARG A 53 -8.65 -20.79 2.25
N ALA A 54 -8.02 -19.79 1.62
CA ALA A 54 -6.95 -19.02 2.24
C ALA A 54 -7.42 -18.34 3.54
N ARG A 55 -6.53 -18.25 4.53
CA ARG A 55 -6.81 -17.60 5.83
C ARG A 55 -6.09 -16.27 6.01
N THR A 56 -5.22 -15.91 5.07
CA THR A 56 -4.43 -14.70 5.07
C THR A 56 -4.42 -14.10 3.66
N VAL A 57 -4.19 -12.79 3.56
CA VAL A 57 -4.01 -12.11 2.26
C VAL A 57 -2.84 -12.73 1.50
N ARG A 58 -1.72 -13.00 2.18
CA ARG A 58 -0.57 -13.69 1.59
C ARG A 58 -0.91 -15.07 1.03
N GLY A 59 -1.72 -15.85 1.77
CA GLY A 59 -2.13 -17.17 1.32
C GLY A 59 -3.10 -17.11 0.13
N PHE A 60 -3.91 -16.06 0.05
CA PHE A 60 -4.73 -15.79 -1.13
C PHE A 60 -3.86 -15.42 -2.33
N ASP A 61 -2.88 -14.53 -2.12
CA ASP A 61 -1.93 -14.14 -3.16
C ASP A 61 -1.14 -15.34 -3.69
N ASP A 62 -0.68 -16.21 -2.80
CA ASP A 62 0.07 -17.42 -3.18
C ASP A 62 -0.81 -18.45 -3.92
N ALA A 63 -2.06 -18.63 -3.49
CA ALA A 63 -2.97 -19.60 -4.09
C ALA A 63 -3.55 -19.16 -5.44
N LEU A 64 -3.67 -17.84 -5.67
CA LEU A 64 -4.32 -17.31 -6.86
C LEU A 64 -3.47 -16.27 -7.58
N ILE A 65 -3.13 -15.16 -6.93
CA ILE A 65 -2.54 -14.00 -7.62
C ILE A 65 -1.20 -14.36 -8.27
N ALA A 66 -0.31 -15.01 -7.54
CA ALA A 66 1.00 -15.41 -8.03
C ALA A 66 0.94 -16.42 -9.20
N PRO A 67 0.22 -17.56 -9.10
CA PRO A 67 0.14 -18.50 -10.21
C PRO A 67 -0.66 -17.96 -11.39
N TRP A 68 -1.79 -17.28 -11.14
CA TRP A 68 -2.66 -16.80 -12.21
C TRP A 68 -2.00 -15.70 -13.06
N ASN A 69 -1.13 -14.89 -12.47
CA ASN A 69 -0.37 -13.86 -13.18
C ASN A 69 1.03 -14.32 -13.64
N GLY A 70 1.34 -15.62 -13.56
CA GLY A 70 2.60 -16.18 -14.09
C GLY A 70 3.85 -15.92 -13.24
N PHE A 71 3.71 -15.44 -11.99
CA PHE A 71 4.84 -15.27 -11.08
C PHE A 71 5.31 -16.60 -10.47
N GLY A 72 4.42 -17.59 -10.39
CA GLY A 72 4.69 -18.93 -9.85
C GLY A 72 4.65 -19.00 -8.32
N THR A 73 5.31 -18.06 -7.62
CA THR A 73 5.27 -17.98 -6.14
C THR A 73 4.97 -16.57 -5.65
N VAL A 74 4.41 -16.46 -4.44
CA VAL A 74 4.14 -15.17 -3.82
C VAL A 74 5.40 -14.33 -3.57
N GLU A 75 6.54 -14.96 -3.30
CA GLU A 75 7.83 -14.25 -3.14
C GLU A 75 8.26 -13.59 -4.44
N ARG A 76 8.13 -14.30 -5.58
CA ARG A 76 8.42 -13.73 -6.90
C ARG A 76 7.46 -12.59 -7.21
N TYR A 77 6.17 -12.78 -6.99
CA TYR A 77 5.16 -11.73 -7.15
C TYR A 77 5.52 -10.48 -6.33
N TYR A 78 5.75 -10.62 -5.02
CA TYR A 78 6.09 -9.49 -4.16
C TYR A 78 7.39 -8.82 -4.56
N SER A 79 8.43 -9.57 -4.93
CA SER A 79 9.71 -8.99 -5.35
C SER A 79 9.60 -8.16 -6.62
N GLN A 80 8.80 -8.60 -7.60
CA GLN A 80 8.68 -7.93 -8.91
C GLN A 80 7.67 -6.78 -8.90
N CYS A 81 6.65 -6.86 -8.06
CA CYS A 81 5.58 -5.87 -7.96
C CYS A 81 5.78 -4.86 -6.82
N SER A 82 6.84 -4.99 -6.01
CA SER A 82 7.23 -3.95 -5.06
C SER A 82 7.62 -2.66 -5.77
N ALA A 83 7.20 -1.51 -5.23
CA ALA A 83 7.43 -0.22 -5.85
C ALA A 83 8.84 0.33 -5.62
N ALA A 84 9.50 -0.03 -4.50
CA ALA A 84 10.79 0.55 -4.10
C ALA A 84 11.87 0.49 -5.22
N PRO A 85 12.09 -0.65 -5.91
CA PRO A 85 13.08 -0.74 -7.00
C PRO A 85 12.75 0.12 -8.22
N ARG A 86 11.49 0.55 -8.36
CA ARG A 86 10.98 1.29 -9.53
C ARG A 86 10.86 2.80 -9.28
N LEU A 87 11.12 3.27 -8.05
CA LEU A 87 11.00 4.68 -7.70
C LEU A 87 11.84 5.59 -8.60
N GLY A 88 13.05 5.18 -8.97
CA GLY A 88 13.94 5.94 -9.87
C GLY A 88 13.41 6.10 -11.30
N ALA A 89 12.47 5.26 -11.74
CA ALA A 89 11.85 5.35 -13.05
C ALA A 89 10.71 6.41 -13.11
N ILE A 90 10.31 6.97 -11.97
CA ILE A 90 9.26 7.99 -11.92
C ILE A 90 9.80 9.29 -12.54
N GLY A 91 9.29 9.61 -13.73
CA GLY A 91 9.72 10.74 -14.54
C GLY A 91 9.05 12.08 -14.21
N ILE A 92 8.08 12.09 -13.30
CA ILE A 92 7.29 13.27 -12.94
C ILE A 92 7.41 13.59 -11.46
N ASP A 93 7.31 14.87 -11.12
CA ASP A 93 7.22 15.32 -9.73
C ASP A 93 6.08 14.61 -9.01
N THR A 94 6.42 13.88 -7.95
CA THR A 94 5.51 13.01 -7.22
C THR A 94 5.67 13.21 -5.71
N LEU A 95 4.55 13.48 -5.04
CA LEU A 95 4.47 13.54 -3.59
C LEU A 95 4.12 12.15 -3.04
N LEU A 96 4.91 11.63 -2.10
CA LEU A 96 4.62 10.37 -1.42
C LEU A 96 4.18 10.65 0.02
N VAL A 97 2.88 10.55 0.27
CA VAL A 97 2.29 10.80 1.59
C VAL A 97 2.18 9.50 2.36
N HIS A 98 2.62 9.48 3.63
CA HIS A 98 2.50 8.30 4.48
C HIS A 98 2.44 8.69 5.97
N ALA A 99 1.79 7.88 6.80
CA ALA A 99 1.67 8.10 8.23
C ALA A 99 2.48 7.07 9.03
N ALA A 100 3.13 7.51 10.10
CA ALA A 100 3.97 6.67 10.95
C ALA A 100 3.18 5.59 11.72
N ASP A 101 1.90 5.85 11.98
CA ASP A 101 0.98 4.96 12.69
C ASP A 101 0.16 4.07 11.74
N ASP A 102 0.50 3.99 10.45
CA ASP A 102 -0.15 3.11 9.50
C ASP A 102 -0.14 1.64 10.01
N PRO A 103 -1.33 0.99 10.10
CA PRO A 103 -1.42 -0.36 10.63
C PRO A 103 -0.78 -1.40 9.71
N TRP A 104 -0.72 -1.17 8.40
CA TRP A 104 -0.36 -2.13 7.36
C TRP A 104 1.04 -1.87 6.79
N ILE A 105 1.37 -0.62 6.49
CA ILE A 105 2.63 -0.27 5.84
C ILE A 105 3.57 0.32 6.88
N PRO A 106 4.70 -0.35 7.19
CA PRO A 106 5.63 0.15 8.17
C PRO A 106 6.44 1.34 7.64
N LEU A 107 6.50 2.40 8.46
CA LEU A 107 7.30 3.61 8.19
C LEU A 107 8.78 3.31 7.85
N SER A 108 9.32 2.20 8.37
CA SER A 108 10.71 1.80 8.11
C SER A 108 11.02 1.64 6.63
N MET A 109 10.05 1.27 5.79
CA MET A 109 10.26 1.19 4.33
C MET A 109 10.51 2.56 3.72
N TYR A 110 9.73 3.57 4.11
CA TYR A 110 9.91 4.94 3.65
C TYR A 110 11.21 5.55 4.18
N ARG A 111 11.66 5.17 5.37
CA ARG A 111 12.94 5.60 5.94
C ARG A 111 14.16 4.93 5.29
N ALA A 112 13.99 3.76 4.67
CA ALA A 112 15.07 3.06 3.99
C ALA A 112 15.37 3.60 2.60
N VAL A 113 14.49 4.44 2.03
CA VAL A 113 14.69 5.05 0.72
C VAL A 113 15.66 6.23 0.82
N ASP A 114 16.67 6.24 -0.05
CA ASP A 114 17.52 7.40 -0.28
C ASP A 114 16.79 8.44 -1.14
N TRP A 115 16.00 9.30 -0.50
CA TRP A 115 15.24 10.35 -1.18
C TRP A 115 16.13 11.40 -1.84
N ALA A 116 17.38 11.59 -1.37
CA ALA A 116 18.30 12.55 -1.97
C ALA A 116 18.72 12.12 -3.39
N GLY A 117 18.80 10.81 -3.63
CA GLY A 117 19.03 10.23 -4.96
C GLY A 117 17.81 10.28 -5.90
N LEU A 118 16.65 10.74 -5.44
CA LEU A 118 15.38 10.69 -6.16
C LEU A 118 14.73 12.09 -6.22
N PRO A 119 15.31 13.07 -6.96
CA PRO A 119 14.93 14.48 -6.87
C PRO A 119 13.50 14.80 -7.32
N ARG A 120 12.87 13.92 -8.10
CA ARG A 120 11.46 14.05 -8.52
C ARG A 120 10.48 13.54 -7.48
N LEU A 121 10.96 12.89 -6.41
CA LEU A 121 10.13 12.29 -5.38
C LEU A 121 10.29 13.06 -4.08
N GLN A 122 9.16 13.47 -3.50
CA GLN A 122 9.14 14.17 -2.23
C GLN A 122 8.35 13.35 -1.21
N PRO A 123 8.99 12.81 -0.15
CA PRO A 123 8.26 12.17 0.93
C PRO A 123 7.60 13.21 1.83
N CYS A 124 6.35 12.95 2.22
CA CYS A 124 5.57 13.72 3.19
C CYS A 124 5.11 12.76 4.29
N LEU A 125 5.91 12.65 5.35
CA LEU A 125 5.71 11.68 6.42
C LEU A 125 5.04 12.35 7.62
N PHE A 126 3.87 11.85 8.00
CA PHE A 126 3.09 12.34 9.13
C PHE A 126 3.31 11.48 10.37
N ALA A 127 3.23 12.08 11.57
CA ALA A 127 3.30 11.34 12.82
C ALA A 127 2.06 10.47 13.08
N GLY A 128 0.90 10.88 12.56
CA GLY A 128 -0.37 10.19 12.72
C GLY A 128 -1.30 10.40 11.53
N GLY A 129 -2.15 9.42 11.25
CA GLY A 129 -3.07 9.43 10.12
C GLY A 129 -3.62 8.04 9.73
N GLY A 130 -3.09 6.95 10.29
CA GLY A 130 -3.47 5.60 9.91
C GLY A 130 -3.20 5.31 8.43
N HIS A 131 -3.87 4.30 7.87
CA HIS A 131 -3.60 3.88 6.48
C HIS A 131 -4.06 4.92 5.45
N VAL A 132 -5.24 5.51 5.61
CA VAL A 132 -5.79 6.52 4.69
C VAL A 132 -6.55 7.65 5.40
N GLY A 133 -6.56 7.62 6.75
CA GLY A 133 -7.41 8.51 7.54
C GLY A 133 -6.94 9.96 7.51
N PHE A 134 -5.66 10.23 7.81
CA PHE A 134 -5.01 11.55 7.84
C PHE A 134 -5.84 12.69 8.48
N HIS A 135 -6.88 12.39 9.27
CA HIS A 135 -7.72 13.35 9.95
C HIS A 135 -6.97 13.86 11.18
N GLN A 136 -6.93 15.18 11.34
CA GLN A 136 -6.28 15.84 12.47
C GLN A 136 -7.30 16.72 13.18
N ALA A 137 -7.21 16.78 14.51
CA ALA A 137 -8.06 17.65 15.31
C ALA A 137 -7.92 19.11 14.85
N GLY A 138 -9.05 19.83 14.80
CA GLY A 138 -9.09 21.24 14.39
C GLY A 138 -8.93 21.51 12.90
N HIS A 139 -8.97 20.50 12.03
CA HIS A 139 -8.91 20.68 10.58
C HIS A 139 -10.05 19.95 9.87
N THR A 140 -10.71 20.63 8.93
CA THR A 140 -11.81 20.07 8.13
C THR A 140 -11.33 19.22 6.95
N ALA A 141 -10.16 19.55 6.38
CA ALA A 141 -9.54 18.79 5.30
C ALA A 141 -8.51 17.77 5.83
N PRO A 142 -8.44 16.54 5.26
CA PRO A 142 -7.39 15.57 5.58
C PRO A 142 -5.98 16.12 5.36
N ALA A 143 -5.00 15.66 6.14
CA ALA A 143 -3.64 16.18 6.08
C ALA A 143 -2.94 15.94 4.72
N HIS A 144 -3.32 14.88 3.99
CA HIS A 144 -2.78 14.61 2.64
C HIS A 144 -3.25 15.66 1.61
N ASP A 145 -4.51 16.11 1.67
CA ASP A 145 -5.02 17.18 0.79
C ASP A 145 -4.30 18.50 1.06
N ARG A 146 -4.06 18.81 2.34
CA ARG A 146 -3.31 20.03 2.72
C ARG A 146 -1.86 19.97 2.25
N ALA A 147 -1.23 18.79 2.23
CA ALA A 147 0.12 18.62 1.68
C ALA A 147 0.15 18.84 0.16
N LEU A 148 -0.85 18.33 -0.56
CA LEU A 148 -1.01 18.55 -2.00
C LEU A 148 -1.20 20.04 -2.32
N LEU A 149 -2.11 20.72 -1.61
CA LEU A 149 -2.39 22.14 -1.81
C LEU A 149 -1.14 23.00 -1.58
N ARG A 150 -0.37 22.74 -0.51
CA ARG A 150 0.92 23.43 -0.28
C ARG A 150 1.90 23.21 -1.45
N ARG A 151 1.96 22.00 -2.01
CA ARG A 151 2.84 21.69 -3.15
C ARG A 151 2.42 22.38 -4.44
N LEU A 152 1.12 22.63 -4.60
CA LEU A 152 0.54 23.37 -5.73
C LEU A 152 0.59 24.90 -5.56
N GLY A 153 1.10 25.41 -4.43
CA GLY A 153 1.07 26.85 -4.11
C GLY A 153 -0.30 27.37 -3.66
N GLY A 154 -1.24 26.47 -3.37
CA GLY A 154 -2.56 26.81 -2.84
C GLY A 154 -2.47 27.18 -1.36
N ASN A 155 -3.13 28.27 -0.97
CA ASN A 155 -3.24 28.68 0.42
C ASN A 155 -4.20 27.71 1.15
N VAL A 156 -3.68 26.95 2.12
CA VAL A 156 -4.50 26.09 2.97
C VAL A 156 -5.00 26.97 4.11
N ALA A 157 -6.15 27.61 3.92
CA ALA A 157 -6.86 28.28 5.00
C ALA A 157 -7.23 27.23 6.06
N GLY A 158 -6.82 27.52 7.31
CA GLY A 158 -7.15 26.71 8.49
C GLY A 158 -8.62 26.74 8.86
#